data_AF-A0A1Y5I9G0-F1
#
_entry.id   AF-A0A1Y5I9G0-F1
#
_cell.length_a   1.000
_cell.length_b   1.000
_cell.length_c   1.000
_cell.angle_alpha   90.00
_cell.angle_beta   90.00
_cell.angle_gamma   90.00
#
_symmetry.space_group_name_H-M   'P 1'
#
loop_
_entity.id
_entity.type
_entity.pdbx_description
1 polymer ?
#
loop_
_entity_poly.entity_id
_entity_poly.type
_entity_poly.pdbx_seq_one_letter_code
_entity_poly.pdbx_strand_id
1 'polypeptide(L)'
;MVAQTASVTMVDGLYPSPHFEGAEKRIEIDFHLNKENPRGLREITRTQLDECMTAARCEIVSVRTNVKFDAYVLSESSLFVFPTKLVLKTCGTTHLLAGVPAILKYAKEVGMEPRRVKFTRSSFDKPDLQPALHASFDDEVDFLEKHFGGLSIEGGSSYILGSKLKGVQWHVYVAGDACPVQDARPKASLEVCMTQLNREHCDEHFYRTDKFVSSAQTTTDSGIRSIFEEFDIDDYVFEPCGYSMNGLNEQGSIDGQYSTIHITPEEGFSYASCELSNVECEDLDAFAYVRKVANVFKPGKMIFAISVDGLNAAEVANDVLGNGSFIPGYTRVQATRQEFDVEGVVAYFTYEHNDRLRQSFSMPNLAGGTSFTSSHPFSFADAKMALDRPATPSCVMEFPESSAESSDHTSEEEI
;
A
#
# COMPACT_ATOMS: atom_id res chain seq x y z
N MET A 1 12.81 -13.32 31.85
CA MET A 1 11.91 -14.49 31.94
C MET A 1 11.88 -15.13 30.57
N VAL A 2 12.21 -16.42 30.50
CA VAL A 2 12.29 -17.19 29.26
C VAL A 2 10.88 -17.34 28.69
N ALA A 3 10.69 -16.96 27.42
CA ALA A 3 9.43 -17.09 26.72
C ALA A 3 8.94 -18.54 26.76
N GLN A 4 7.68 -18.75 27.13
CA GLN A 4 7.01 -20.04 27.00
C GLN A 4 6.96 -20.38 25.51
N THR A 5 7.79 -21.34 25.09
CA THR A 5 7.69 -21.98 23.79
C THR A 5 6.40 -22.79 23.75
N ALA A 6 5.47 -22.41 22.87
CA ALA A 6 4.33 -23.23 22.53
C ALA A 6 4.85 -24.56 21.97
N SER A 7 4.40 -25.68 22.54
CA SER A 7 4.76 -27.01 22.06
C SER A 7 4.12 -27.24 20.68
N VAL A 8 4.92 -27.12 19.61
CA VAL A 8 4.48 -27.43 18.25
C VAL A 8 4.49 -28.95 18.07
N THR A 9 3.32 -29.55 17.84
CA THR A 9 3.18 -30.97 17.51
C THR A 9 3.73 -31.23 16.10
N MET A 10 4.72 -32.11 16.00
CA MET A 10 5.26 -32.61 14.73
C MET A 10 4.16 -33.35 13.95
N VAL A 11 3.95 -33.01 12.68
CA VAL A 11 3.22 -33.84 11.72
C VAL A 11 4.24 -34.38 10.73
N ASP A 12 4.33 -35.70 10.58
CA ASP A 12 5.25 -36.38 9.65
C ASP A 12 6.75 -36.04 9.82
N GLY A 13 7.18 -35.70 11.04
CA GLY A 13 8.60 -35.42 11.34
C GLY A 13 9.11 -34.08 10.77
N LEU A 14 8.21 -33.25 10.22
CA LEU A 14 8.49 -31.89 9.78
C LEU A 14 7.93 -30.91 10.81
N TYR A 15 8.79 -30.00 11.28
CA TYR A 15 8.29 -28.82 11.97
C TYR A 15 7.58 -27.95 10.93
N PRO A 16 6.32 -27.53 11.15
CA PRO A 16 5.68 -26.56 10.27
C PRO A 16 6.51 -25.28 10.27
N SER A 17 6.79 -24.72 9.08
CA SER A 17 7.33 -23.36 9.00
C SER A 17 6.30 -22.43 9.64
N PRO A 18 6.67 -21.67 10.69
CA PRO A 18 5.72 -20.76 11.33
C PRO A 18 5.19 -19.79 10.27
N HIS A 19 3.88 -19.60 10.24
CA HIS A 19 3.25 -18.65 9.32
C HIS A 19 3.86 -17.26 9.51
N PHE A 20 4.21 -16.62 8.39
CA PHE A 20 4.66 -15.25 8.36
C PHE A 20 3.57 -14.35 7.76
N GLU A 21 3.22 -13.27 8.45
CA GLU A 21 2.28 -12.29 7.95
C GLU A 21 2.98 -11.33 6.98
N GLY A 22 2.77 -11.53 5.69
CA GLY A 22 3.32 -10.63 4.67
C GLY A 22 2.65 -9.25 4.63
N ALA A 23 1.36 -9.15 4.98
CA ALA A 23 0.62 -7.90 4.90
C ALA A 23 1.27 -6.78 5.74
N GLU A 24 1.61 -5.69 5.06
CA GLU A 24 2.41 -4.62 5.64
C GLU A 24 1.55 -3.56 6.30
N LYS A 25 2.12 -2.95 7.33
CA LYS A 25 1.65 -1.75 8.00
C LYS A 25 2.55 -0.62 7.54
N ARG A 26 1.99 0.50 7.12
CA ARG A 26 2.73 1.68 6.66
C ARG A 26 2.21 2.92 7.38
N ILE A 27 3.10 3.70 7.99
CA ILE A 27 2.78 5.04 8.50
C ILE A 27 3.70 6.06 7.84
N GLU A 28 3.10 7.13 7.36
CA GLU A 28 3.77 8.33 6.87
C GLU A 28 3.36 9.50 7.76
N ILE A 29 4.33 10.18 8.33
CA ILE A 29 4.12 11.37 9.16
C ILE A 29 4.85 12.53 8.50
N ASP A 30 4.08 13.52 8.08
CA ASP A 30 4.60 14.79 7.58
C ASP A 30 4.71 15.80 8.71
N PHE A 31 5.73 16.64 8.63
CA PHE A 31 6.03 17.69 9.58
C PHE A 31 6.08 19.05 8.90
N HIS A 32 5.82 20.10 9.65
CA HIS A 32 6.01 21.47 9.18
C HIS A 32 7.49 21.73 8.90
N LEU A 33 7.77 22.47 7.83
CA LEU A 33 9.13 22.95 7.54
C LEU A 33 9.61 23.87 8.67
N ASN A 34 10.71 23.49 9.32
CA ASN A 34 11.43 24.36 10.23
C ASN A 34 12.55 25.10 9.48
N LYS A 35 12.40 26.41 9.28
CA LYS A 35 13.41 27.24 8.59
C LYS A 35 14.71 27.39 9.37
N GLU A 36 14.67 27.29 10.70
CA GLU A 36 15.83 27.37 11.57
C GLU A 36 16.59 26.03 11.63
N ASN A 37 15.89 24.92 11.37
CA ASN A 37 16.48 23.60 11.22
C ASN A 37 16.09 22.94 9.88
N PRO A 38 16.76 23.31 8.76
CA PRO A 38 16.45 22.76 7.43
C PRO A 38 16.74 21.26 7.29
N ARG A 39 17.58 20.68 8.16
CA ARG A 39 17.83 19.23 8.18
C ARG A 39 16.70 18.46 8.86
N GLY A 40 15.93 19.12 9.72
CA GLY A 40 14.71 18.61 10.33
C GLY A 40 14.91 17.25 10.98
N LEU A 41 14.10 16.27 10.60
CA LEU A 41 14.15 14.91 11.17
C LEU A 41 15.48 14.19 10.92
N ARG A 42 16.29 14.63 9.94
CA ARG A 42 17.63 14.07 9.69
C ARG A 42 18.68 14.47 10.72
N GLU A 43 18.28 15.25 11.73
CA GLU A 43 19.07 15.50 12.95
C GLU A 43 18.79 14.46 14.05
N ILE A 44 17.75 13.62 13.91
CA ILE A 44 17.51 12.52 14.84
C ILE A 44 18.65 11.52 14.71
N THR A 45 19.33 11.25 15.81
CA THR A 45 20.53 10.41 15.84
C THR A 45 20.20 8.94 15.60
N ARG A 46 21.19 8.17 15.14
CA ARG A 46 21.05 6.71 14.96
C ARG A 46 20.55 6.02 16.23
N THR A 47 21.08 6.38 17.40
CA THR A 47 20.65 5.81 18.69
C THR A 47 19.19 6.10 19.00
N GLN A 48 18.72 7.32 18.73
CA GLN A 48 17.30 7.67 18.89
C GLN A 48 16.42 6.89 17.90
N LEU A 49 16.86 6.70 16.66
CA LEU A 49 16.15 5.85 15.70
C LEU A 49 16.13 4.38 16.15
N ASP A 50 17.22 3.84 16.68
CA ASP A 50 17.27 2.48 17.22
C ASP A 50 16.27 2.31 18.38
N GLU A 51 16.10 3.31 19.24
CA GLU A 51 15.06 3.28 20.29
C GLU A 51 13.63 3.24 19.71
N CYS A 52 13.36 4.03 18.67
CA CYS A 52 12.07 3.99 17.95
C CYS A 52 11.81 2.60 17.35
N MET A 53 12.81 2.02 16.68
CA MET A 53 12.68 0.71 16.02
C MET A 53 12.58 -0.42 17.05
N THR A 54 13.32 -0.33 18.17
CA THR A 54 13.21 -1.27 19.29
C THR A 54 11.78 -1.29 19.86
N ALA A 55 11.15 -0.12 20.01
CA ALA A 55 9.76 -0.04 20.45
C ALA A 55 8.80 -0.68 19.43
N ALA A 56 9.09 -0.55 18.14
CA ALA A 56 8.35 -1.25 17.08
C ALA A 56 8.67 -2.75 16.98
N ARG A 57 9.70 -3.26 17.69
CA ARG A 57 10.24 -4.62 17.58
C ARG A 57 10.88 -4.96 16.24
N CYS A 58 11.62 -4.00 15.68
CA CYS A 58 12.49 -4.22 14.53
C CYS A 58 13.87 -3.59 14.77
N GLU A 59 14.86 -3.99 13.96
CA GLU A 59 16.24 -3.52 14.06
C GLU A 59 16.70 -2.94 12.72
N ILE A 60 17.54 -1.90 12.75
CA ILE A 60 18.16 -1.33 11.56
C ILE A 60 19.37 -2.19 11.14
N VAL A 61 19.30 -2.75 9.94
CA VAL A 61 20.31 -3.62 9.32
C VAL A 61 21.36 -2.80 8.57
N SER A 62 20.91 -1.86 7.74
CA SER A 62 21.79 -1.01 6.93
C SER A 62 21.18 0.37 6.69
N VAL A 63 21.99 1.28 6.16
CA VAL A 63 21.58 2.64 5.80
C VAL A 63 22.22 3.07 4.49
N ARG A 64 21.42 3.72 3.64
CA ARG A 64 21.88 4.56 2.54
C ARG A 64 21.42 5.99 2.77
N THR A 65 22.23 6.93 2.33
CA THR A 65 21.98 8.35 2.49
C THR A 65 22.28 9.06 1.19
N ASN A 66 21.40 9.98 0.80
CA ASN A 66 21.67 10.95 -0.26
C ASN A 66 21.45 12.38 0.26
N VAL A 67 21.49 13.38 -0.64
CA VAL A 67 21.32 14.78 -0.24
C VAL A 67 19.91 15.10 0.26
N LYS A 68 18.92 14.29 -0.11
CA LYS A 68 17.49 14.49 0.18
C LYS A 68 17.04 13.76 1.45
N PHE A 69 17.40 12.49 1.62
CA PHE A 69 16.90 11.64 2.69
C PHE A 69 17.85 10.49 3.04
N ASP A 70 17.53 9.84 4.16
CA ASP A 70 18.18 8.62 4.65
C ASP A 70 17.20 7.45 4.56
N ALA A 71 17.64 6.31 4.05
CA ALA A 71 16.86 5.09 3.91
C ALA A 71 17.52 3.97 4.70
N TYR A 72 16.75 3.31 5.54
CA TYR A 72 17.20 2.27 6.44
C TYR A 72 16.49 0.96 6.10
N VAL A 73 17.27 -0.06 5.75
CA VAL A 73 16.75 -1.43 5.69
C VAL A 73 16.65 -1.93 7.12
N LEU A 74 15.49 -2.45 7.49
CA LEU A 74 15.23 -3.05 8.78
C LEU A 74 15.16 -4.59 8.64
N SER A 75 15.01 -5.29 9.76
CA SER A 75 14.68 -6.73 9.79
C SER A 75 13.33 -6.99 9.10
N GLU A 76 13.35 -7.14 7.77
CA GLU A 76 12.23 -7.31 6.82
C GLU A 76 11.31 -6.10 6.69
N SER A 77 11.84 -4.89 6.85
CA SER A 77 11.03 -3.68 6.90
C SER A 77 11.84 -2.48 6.42
N SER A 78 11.22 -1.30 6.32
CA SER A 78 11.89 -0.11 5.79
C SER A 78 11.52 1.15 6.54
N LEU A 79 12.52 2.01 6.75
CA LEU A 79 12.37 3.35 7.33
C LEU A 79 13.02 4.39 6.40
N PHE A 80 12.27 5.44 6.07
CA PHE A 80 12.75 6.58 5.28
C PHE A 80 12.62 7.86 6.09
N VAL A 81 13.71 8.63 6.18
CA VAL A 81 13.80 9.87 6.96
C VAL A 81 14.20 11.03 6.05
N PHE A 82 13.23 11.88 5.75
CA PHE A 82 13.39 13.16 5.05
C PHE A 82 13.43 14.30 6.07
N PRO A 83 13.82 15.53 5.70
CA PRO A 83 13.75 16.66 6.62
C PRO A 83 12.36 16.90 7.22
N THR A 84 11.30 16.71 6.44
CA THR A 84 9.91 17.02 6.83
C THR A 84 8.97 15.82 6.72
N LYS A 85 9.48 14.61 6.53
CA LYS A 85 8.67 13.40 6.35
C LYS A 85 9.39 12.19 6.93
N LEU A 86 8.65 11.33 7.63
CA LEU A 86 9.13 10.01 8.03
C LEU A 86 8.14 8.96 7.55
N VAL A 87 8.66 7.91 6.91
CA VAL A 87 7.86 6.75 6.50
C VAL A 87 8.43 5.52 7.17
N LEU A 88 7.61 4.82 7.95
CA LEU A 88 7.93 3.53 8.54
C LEU A 88 6.98 2.48 7.96
N LYS A 89 7.55 1.41 7.42
CA LYS A 89 6.80 0.30 6.84
C LYS A 89 7.30 -1.02 7.38
N THR A 90 6.41 -1.82 7.96
CA THR A 90 6.77 -3.08 8.59
C THR A 90 5.82 -4.21 8.26
N CYS A 91 6.31 -5.44 8.21
CA CYS A 91 5.52 -6.66 8.03
C CYS A 91 5.51 -7.52 9.32
N GLY A 92 4.98 -8.74 9.23
CA GLY A 92 4.93 -9.70 10.32
C GLY A 92 4.04 -9.25 11.48
N THR A 93 4.46 -9.62 12.69
CA THR A 93 3.81 -9.25 13.96
C THR A 93 4.46 -8.03 14.62
N THR A 94 5.20 -7.23 13.85
CA THR A 94 5.86 -6.00 14.28
C THR A 94 4.86 -5.00 14.85
N HIS A 95 5.27 -4.29 15.90
CA HIS A 95 4.44 -3.34 16.64
C HIS A 95 4.62 -1.91 16.10
N LEU A 96 4.40 -1.69 14.80
CA LEU A 96 4.69 -0.41 14.13
C LEU A 96 4.23 0.82 14.93
N LEU A 97 2.99 0.82 15.41
CA LEU A 97 2.42 1.97 16.14
C LEU A 97 3.11 2.21 17.50
N ALA A 98 3.71 1.19 18.12
CA ALA A 98 4.45 1.36 19.37
C ALA A 98 5.72 2.22 19.22
N GLY A 99 6.26 2.35 18.00
CA GLY A 99 7.38 3.26 17.71
C GLY A 99 6.98 4.74 17.62
N VAL A 100 5.71 5.04 17.33
CA VAL A 100 5.22 6.40 17.07
C VAL A 100 5.48 7.39 18.22
N PRO A 101 5.24 7.05 19.50
CA PRO A 101 5.48 8.00 20.60
C PRO A 101 6.95 8.43 20.71
N ALA A 102 7.89 7.50 20.47
CA ALA A 102 9.32 7.81 20.46
C ALA A 102 9.70 8.68 19.25
N ILE A 103 9.14 8.39 18.07
CA ILE A 103 9.33 9.20 16.86
C ILE A 103 8.87 10.64 17.11
N LEU A 104 7.67 10.84 17.65
CA LEU A 104 7.12 12.18 17.93
C LEU A 104 7.93 12.92 19.00
N LYS A 105 8.40 12.21 20.04
CA LYS A 105 9.30 12.76 21.05
C LYS A 105 10.58 13.31 20.41
N TYR A 106 11.26 12.49 19.60
CA TYR A 106 12.54 12.89 19.00
C TYR A 106 12.39 13.93 17.89
N ALA A 107 11.31 13.89 17.12
CA ALA A 107 10.96 14.95 16.19
C ALA A 107 10.81 16.30 16.91
N LYS A 108 10.12 16.33 18.05
CA LYS A 108 9.96 17.55 18.86
C LYS A 108 11.30 18.07 19.40
N GLU A 109 12.20 17.17 19.84
CA GLU A 109 13.54 17.56 20.32
C GLU A 109 14.39 18.25 19.24
N VAL A 110 14.21 17.89 17.97
CA VAL A 110 14.86 18.56 16.82
C VAL A 110 14.01 19.70 16.24
N GLY A 111 12.96 20.13 16.94
CA GLY A 111 12.13 21.29 16.57
C GLY A 111 11.17 21.03 15.42
N MET A 112 10.74 19.79 15.21
CA MET A 112 9.78 19.39 14.18
C MET A 112 8.40 19.15 14.79
N GLU A 113 7.37 19.69 14.16
CA GLU A 113 5.97 19.56 14.58
C GLU A 113 5.18 18.77 13.51
N PRO A 114 4.47 17.70 13.88
CA PRO A 114 3.68 16.92 12.93
C PRO A 114 2.51 17.75 12.41
N ARG A 115 2.22 17.61 11.10
CA ARG A 115 1.12 18.33 10.42
C ARG A 115 0.09 17.41 9.78
N ARG A 116 0.52 16.20 9.40
CA ARG A 116 -0.30 15.22 8.71
C ARG A 116 0.23 13.83 9.01
N VAL A 117 -0.67 12.87 9.11
CA VAL A 117 -0.37 11.44 9.18
C VAL A 117 -1.24 10.70 8.17
N LYS A 118 -0.66 9.65 7.60
CA LYS A 118 -1.37 8.67 6.80
C LYS A 118 -0.91 7.28 7.20
N PHE A 119 -1.83 6.47 7.69
CA PHE A 119 -1.60 5.07 8.00
C PHE A 119 -2.35 4.21 7.00
N THR A 120 -1.67 3.24 6.40
CA THR A 120 -2.25 2.31 5.43
C THR A 120 -1.85 0.87 5.73
N ARG A 121 -2.77 -0.05 5.47
CA ARG A 121 -2.47 -1.49 5.37
C ARG A 121 -3.53 -2.25 4.59
N SER A 122 -3.15 -3.39 4.04
CA SER A 122 -4.12 -4.37 3.58
C SER A 122 -4.73 -5.15 4.75
N SER A 123 -5.70 -6.00 4.46
CA SER A 123 -6.21 -6.97 5.44
C SER A 123 -5.15 -8.03 5.72
N PHE A 124 -4.98 -8.38 7.00
CA PHE A 124 -4.08 -9.45 7.43
C PHE A 124 -4.60 -10.83 7.00
N ASP A 125 -3.69 -11.77 6.71
CA ASP A 125 -4.03 -13.19 6.51
C ASP A 125 -4.43 -13.85 7.83
N LYS A 126 -3.74 -13.48 8.93
CA LYS A 126 -4.03 -13.97 10.29
C LYS A 126 -4.20 -12.79 11.27
N PRO A 127 -5.34 -12.08 11.24
CA PRO A 127 -5.63 -10.99 12.17
C PRO A 127 -5.47 -11.40 13.65
N ASP A 128 -5.90 -12.61 14.02
CA ASP A 128 -5.86 -13.12 15.40
C ASP A 128 -4.43 -13.30 15.96
N LEU A 129 -3.41 -13.31 15.10
CA LEU A 129 -2.00 -13.40 15.48
C LEU A 129 -1.33 -12.04 15.62
N GLN A 130 -2.03 -10.96 15.25
CA GLN A 130 -1.48 -9.61 15.37
C GLN A 130 -1.43 -9.16 16.83
N PRO A 131 -0.44 -8.33 17.20
CA PRO A 131 -0.35 -7.79 18.54
C PRO A 131 -1.53 -6.87 18.84
N ALA A 132 -1.80 -6.62 20.13
CA ALA A 132 -2.99 -5.88 20.58
C ALA A 132 -3.23 -4.53 19.87
N LEU A 133 -2.17 -3.74 19.60
CA LEU A 133 -2.28 -2.45 18.90
C LEU A 133 -2.66 -2.58 17.41
N HIS A 134 -2.58 -3.78 16.86
CA HIS A 134 -2.85 -4.13 15.46
C HIS A 134 -3.88 -5.26 15.35
N ALA A 135 -4.60 -5.57 16.42
CA ALA A 135 -5.55 -6.69 16.46
C ALA A 135 -6.78 -6.41 15.56
N SER A 136 -7.17 -5.15 15.44
CA SER A 136 -8.22 -4.70 14.53
C SER A 136 -7.88 -3.32 13.95
N PHE A 137 -8.62 -2.91 12.93
CA PHE A 137 -8.50 -1.53 12.43
C PHE A 137 -9.04 -0.52 13.43
N ASP A 138 -10.03 -0.88 14.24
CA ASP A 138 -10.58 0.00 15.26
C ASP A 138 -9.54 0.28 16.35
N ASP A 139 -8.77 -0.72 16.79
CA ASP A 139 -7.67 -0.54 17.76
C ASP A 139 -6.57 0.40 17.21
N GLU A 140 -6.28 0.28 15.92
CA GLU A 140 -5.30 1.13 15.24
C GLU A 140 -5.81 2.57 15.12
N VAL A 141 -7.09 2.76 14.78
CA VAL A 141 -7.75 4.07 14.70
C VAL A 141 -7.80 4.73 16.09
N ASP A 142 -8.18 4.01 17.14
CA ASP A 142 -8.18 4.53 18.52
C ASP A 142 -6.78 5.02 18.94
N PHE A 143 -5.74 4.28 18.57
CA PHE A 143 -4.36 4.71 18.80
C PHE A 143 -4.02 5.96 17.98
N LEU A 144 -4.35 5.98 16.69
CA LEU A 144 -4.01 7.08 15.79
C LEU A 144 -4.75 8.37 16.17
N GLU A 145 -6.03 8.29 16.52
CA GLU A 145 -6.83 9.42 17.01
C GLU A 145 -6.21 10.03 18.27
N LYS A 146 -5.79 9.19 19.22
CA LYS A 146 -5.15 9.65 20.45
C LYS A 146 -3.88 10.48 20.19
N HIS A 147 -3.14 10.19 19.13
CA HIS A 147 -1.85 10.84 18.84
C HIS A 147 -1.95 11.94 17.78
N PHE A 148 -2.89 11.83 16.85
CA PHE A 148 -2.96 12.64 15.64
C PHE A 148 -4.34 13.23 15.36
N GLY A 149 -5.40 12.84 16.08
CA GLY A 149 -6.75 13.38 15.87
C GLY A 149 -6.81 14.90 16.02
N GLY A 150 -5.98 15.47 16.91
CA GLY A 150 -5.84 16.92 17.08
C GLY A 150 -5.17 17.67 15.92
N LEU A 151 -4.70 16.98 14.87
CA LEU A 151 -4.19 17.62 13.66
C LEU A 151 -5.30 18.11 12.72
N SER A 152 -6.51 17.59 12.88
CA SER A 152 -7.71 17.98 12.12
C SER A 152 -8.76 18.54 13.06
N ILE A 153 -9.60 19.46 12.57
CA ILE A 153 -10.62 20.14 13.40
C ILE A 153 -11.65 19.13 13.95
N GLU A 154 -12.03 18.13 13.16
CA GLU A 154 -13.08 17.15 13.49
C GLU A 154 -12.52 15.79 13.94
N GLY A 155 -11.21 15.68 14.19
CA GLY A 155 -10.53 14.39 14.32
C GLY A 155 -10.04 13.86 12.97
N GLY A 156 -9.36 12.72 12.99
CA GLY A 156 -8.97 12.02 11.77
C GLY A 156 -10.14 11.27 11.11
N SER A 157 -9.90 10.86 9.87
CA SER A 157 -10.85 10.07 9.08
C SER A 157 -10.25 8.70 8.79
N SER A 158 -11.10 7.66 8.88
CA SER A 158 -10.73 6.29 8.54
C SER A 158 -11.64 5.71 7.48
N TYR A 159 -11.06 4.93 6.55
CA TYR A 159 -11.74 4.36 5.39
C TYR A 159 -11.31 2.91 5.19
N ILE A 160 -12.25 2.10 4.72
CA ILE A 160 -11.99 0.71 4.30
C ILE A 160 -12.43 0.58 2.84
N LEU A 161 -11.48 0.42 1.95
CA LEU A 161 -11.71 0.31 0.51
C LEU A 161 -11.75 -1.15 0.06
N GLY A 162 -12.57 -1.40 -0.97
CA GLY A 162 -12.78 -2.73 -1.51
C GLY A 162 -13.92 -3.49 -0.82
N SER A 163 -14.44 -4.49 -1.53
CA SER A 163 -15.54 -5.33 -1.07
C SER A 163 -15.04 -6.46 -0.17
N LYS A 164 -15.65 -6.59 1.02
CA LYS A 164 -15.49 -7.74 1.93
C LYS A 164 -15.68 -9.10 1.26
N LEU A 165 -16.45 -9.14 0.16
CA LEU A 165 -16.78 -10.38 -0.56
C LEU A 165 -15.82 -10.69 -1.71
N LYS A 166 -14.89 -9.78 -2.03
CA LYS A 166 -14.00 -9.88 -3.20
C LYS A 166 -12.52 -9.91 -2.84
N GLY A 167 -12.22 -10.41 -1.65
CA GLY A 167 -10.85 -10.56 -1.14
C GLY A 167 -10.51 -9.53 -0.08
N VAL A 168 -9.23 -9.16 -0.04
CA VAL A 168 -8.71 -8.24 0.96
C VAL A 168 -9.16 -6.80 0.72
N GLN A 169 -9.28 -6.07 1.81
CA GLN A 169 -9.61 -4.65 1.84
C GLN A 169 -8.39 -3.80 2.18
N TRP A 170 -8.40 -2.55 1.73
CA TRP A 170 -7.36 -1.56 2.02
C TRP A 170 -7.86 -0.60 3.09
N HIS A 171 -7.17 -0.56 4.23
CA HIS A 171 -7.52 0.25 5.38
C HIS A 171 -6.64 1.50 5.37
N VAL A 172 -7.27 2.66 5.55
CA VAL A 172 -6.60 3.96 5.48
C VAL A 172 -7.09 4.82 6.62
N TYR A 173 -6.16 5.37 7.40
CA TYR A 173 -6.43 6.46 8.32
C TYR A 173 -5.64 7.68 7.90
N VAL A 174 -6.27 8.86 7.95
CA VAL A 174 -5.65 10.14 7.65
C VAL A 174 -6.07 11.18 8.68
N ALA A 175 -5.14 12.00 9.13
CA ALA A 175 -5.42 13.21 9.89
C ALA A 175 -4.39 14.27 9.52
N GLY A 176 -4.76 15.53 9.56
CA GLY A 176 -3.91 16.66 9.18
C GLY A 176 -4.66 17.78 8.49
N ASP A 177 -3.87 18.70 7.94
CA ASP A 177 -4.35 19.78 7.11
C ASP A 177 -3.42 19.98 5.91
N ALA A 178 -3.96 20.58 4.85
CA ALA A 178 -3.21 20.96 3.68
C ALA A 178 -2.26 22.11 4.01
N CYS A 179 -1.01 22.00 3.59
CA CYS A 179 -0.01 23.04 3.70
C CYS A 179 0.24 23.65 2.31
N PRO A 180 -0.23 24.87 2.00
CA PRO A 180 -0.12 25.43 0.66
C PRO A 180 1.30 25.52 0.10
N VAL A 181 2.31 25.57 0.97
CA VAL A 181 3.72 25.62 0.57
C VAL A 181 4.27 24.23 0.30
N GLN A 182 4.05 23.26 1.20
CA GLN A 182 4.62 21.91 1.09
C GLN A 182 3.80 21.00 0.16
N ASP A 183 2.51 21.29 -0.02
CA ASP A 183 1.56 20.46 -0.77
C ASP A 183 1.21 21.07 -2.15
N ALA A 184 1.89 22.14 -2.57
CA ALA A 184 1.64 22.82 -3.83
C ALA A 184 1.78 21.93 -5.08
N ARG A 185 2.57 20.85 -4.96
CA ARG A 185 2.78 19.86 -6.02
C ARG A 185 2.35 18.50 -5.50
N PRO A 186 1.20 17.99 -5.95
CA PRO A 186 0.75 16.66 -5.57
C PRO A 186 1.73 15.59 -5.98
N LYS A 187 1.86 14.58 -5.11
CA LYS A 187 2.77 13.45 -5.30
C LYS A 187 2.00 12.16 -5.21
N ALA A 188 2.44 11.19 -6.00
CA ALA A 188 1.89 9.86 -5.99
C ALA A 188 2.75 8.90 -5.16
N SER A 189 2.05 7.99 -4.47
CA SER A 189 2.59 6.80 -3.83
C SER A 189 1.85 5.58 -4.38
N LEU A 190 2.61 4.64 -4.92
CA LEU A 190 2.13 3.44 -5.61
C LEU A 190 2.53 2.23 -4.77
N GLU A 191 1.57 1.58 -4.13
CA GLU A 191 1.80 0.41 -3.28
C GLU A 191 1.17 -0.82 -3.95
N VAL A 192 2.00 -1.78 -4.39
CA VAL A 192 1.55 -3.03 -5.02
C VAL A 192 1.84 -4.19 -4.08
N CYS A 193 0.80 -4.93 -3.68
CA CYS A 193 0.94 -6.13 -2.86
C CYS A 193 0.51 -7.36 -3.66
N MET A 194 1.29 -8.42 -3.55
CA MET A 194 1.23 -9.58 -4.42
C MET A 194 1.20 -10.84 -3.57
N THR A 195 0.31 -11.78 -3.92
CA THR A 195 0.22 -13.09 -3.28
C THR A 195 0.16 -14.18 -4.34
N GLN A 196 0.37 -15.43 -3.93
CA GLN A 196 0.49 -16.55 -4.85
C GLN A 196 1.63 -16.29 -5.85
N LEU A 197 2.80 -15.92 -5.32
CA LEU A 197 3.97 -15.59 -6.13
C LEU A 197 4.37 -16.76 -7.03
N ASN A 198 5.04 -16.45 -8.14
CA ASN A 198 5.58 -17.48 -9.02
C ASN A 198 6.63 -18.31 -8.26
N ARG A 199 6.31 -19.59 -8.02
CA ARG A 199 7.14 -20.51 -7.24
C ARG A 199 8.54 -20.71 -7.83
N GLU A 200 8.63 -20.97 -9.13
CA GLU A 200 9.92 -21.19 -9.81
C GLU A 200 10.82 -19.96 -9.67
N HIS A 201 10.23 -18.78 -9.83
CA HIS A 201 10.95 -17.52 -9.63
C HIS A 201 11.41 -17.32 -8.17
N CYS A 202 10.56 -17.66 -7.20
CA CYS A 202 10.91 -17.54 -5.78
C CYS A 202 12.02 -18.52 -5.39
N ASP A 203 11.87 -19.79 -5.78
CA ASP A 203 12.82 -20.87 -5.47
C ASP A 203 14.21 -20.61 -6.07
N GLU A 204 14.28 -20.00 -7.26
CA GLU A 204 15.56 -19.70 -7.91
C GLU A 204 16.28 -18.49 -7.31
N HIS A 205 15.57 -17.48 -6.80
CA HIS A 205 16.17 -16.19 -6.46
C HIS A 205 16.13 -15.78 -4.98
N PHE A 206 15.11 -16.20 -4.22
CA PHE A 206 14.84 -15.65 -2.88
C PHE A 206 15.09 -16.65 -1.74
N TYR A 207 15.63 -17.83 -2.05
CA TYR A 207 16.17 -18.76 -1.07
C TYR A 207 17.69 -18.72 -1.08
N ARG A 208 18.27 -18.67 0.13
CA ARG A 208 19.72 -18.71 0.31
C ARG A 208 20.19 -20.15 0.19
N THR A 209 20.56 -20.53 -1.03
CA THR A 209 21.12 -21.84 -1.36
C THR A 209 22.63 -21.74 -1.63
N ASP A 210 23.28 -22.85 -1.94
CA ASP A 210 24.69 -22.89 -2.38
C ASP A 210 24.94 -22.06 -3.66
N LYS A 211 23.88 -21.66 -4.39
CA LYS A 211 23.98 -20.77 -5.57
C LYS A 211 24.06 -19.28 -5.19
N PHE A 212 23.79 -18.91 -3.94
CA PHE A 212 23.75 -17.49 -3.54
C PHE A 212 25.11 -16.83 -3.70
N VAL A 213 25.16 -15.74 -4.50
CA VAL A 213 26.38 -14.95 -4.73
C VAL A 213 26.36 -13.67 -3.89
N SER A 214 25.35 -12.83 -4.07
CA SER A 214 25.17 -11.58 -3.35
C SER A 214 23.73 -11.06 -3.52
N SER A 215 23.30 -10.18 -2.62
CA SER A 215 22.00 -9.49 -2.74
C SER A 215 21.88 -8.71 -4.07
N ALA A 216 22.94 -8.00 -4.48
CA ALA A 216 23.00 -7.27 -5.74
C ALA A 216 22.82 -8.15 -6.97
N GLN A 217 23.40 -9.36 -6.95
CA GLN A 217 23.21 -10.34 -8.02
C GLN A 217 21.76 -10.84 -8.03
N THR A 218 21.19 -11.16 -6.87
CA THR A 218 19.76 -11.52 -6.74
C THR A 218 18.85 -10.42 -7.29
N THR A 219 19.11 -9.15 -7.00
CA THR A 219 18.35 -7.99 -7.52
C THR A 219 18.39 -7.89 -9.04
N THR A 220 19.53 -8.22 -9.64
CA THR A 220 19.72 -8.19 -11.10
C THR A 220 19.04 -9.38 -11.76
N ASP A 221 19.30 -10.60 -11.26
CA ASP A 221 18.86 -11.85 -11.90
C ASP A 221 17.36 -12.10 -11.73
N SER A 222 16.78 -11.66 -10.62
CA SER A 222 15.32 -11.68 -10.43
C SER A 222 14.60 -10.67 -11.33
N GLY A 223 15.31 -9.72 -11.93
CA GLY A 223 14.72 -8.64 -12.74
C GLY A 223 14.22 -7.45 -11.93
N ILE A 224 14.37 -7.43 -10.59
CA ILE A 224 14.01 -6.27 -9.74
C ILE A 224 14.72 -5.00 -10.22
N ARG A 225 15.98 -5.09 -10.66
CA ARG A 225 16.72 -3.93 -11.18
C ARG A 225 16.00 -3.22 -12.33
N SER A 226 15.25 -3.93 -13.17
CA SER A 226 14.50 -3.35 -14.30
C SER A 226 13.30 -2.50 -13.87
N ILE A 227 12.82 -2.65 -12.63
CA ILE A 227 11.76 -1.81 -12.08
C ILE A 227 12.33 -0.43 -11.70
N PHE A 228 13.57 -0.41 -11.19
CA PHE A 228 14.22 0.76 -10.61
C PHE A 228 15.61 1.03 -11.24
N GLU A 229 15.65 1.18 -12.56
CA GLU A 229 16.89 1.29 -13.35
C GLU A 229 17.78 2.47 -12.97
N GLU A 230 17.22 3.53 -12.38
CA GLU A 230 17.94 4.75 -12.00
C GLU A 230 18.20 4.87 -10.49
N PHE A 231 17.68 3.95 -9.69
CA PHE A 231 17.76 4.06 -8.23
C PHE A 231 19.09 3.51 -7.73
N ASP A 232 19.64 4.13 -6.68
CA ASP A 232 20.65 3.51 -5.82
C ASP A 232 19.95 2.50 -4.91
N ILE A 233 20.36 1.23 -4.96
CA ILE A 233 19.66 0.12 -4.30
C ILE A 233 20.51 -0.40 -3.14
N ASP A 234 19.90 -0.47 -1.95
CA ASP A 234 20.40 -1.23 -0.81
C ASP A 234 19.56 -2.48 -0.63
N ASP A 235 20.15 -3.65 -0.91
CA ASP A 235 19.44 -4.92 -0.92
C ASP A 235 20.01 -5.92 0.09
N TYR A 236 19.11 -6.79 0.56
CA TYR A 236 19.43 -7.80 1.56
C TYR A 236 18.65 -9.08 1.30
N VAL A 237 19.38 -10.20 1.20
CA VAL A 237 18.81 -11.55 1.18
C VAL A 237 18.96 -12.17 2.56
N PHE A 238 17.84 -12.55 3.17
CA PHE A 238 17.78 -13.14 4.50
C PHE A 238 18.09 -14.64 4.47
N GLU A 239 18.28 -15.23 5.66
CA GLU A 239 18.56 -16.65 5.83
C GLU A 239 17.45 -17.30 6.68
N PRO A 240 16.86 -18.44 6.25
CA PRO A 240 17.20 -19.22 5.06
C PRO A 240 16.65 -18.65 3.74
N CYS A 241 15.73 -17.71 3.79
CA CYS A 241 15.09 -17.10 2.62
C CYS A 241 14.53 -15.73 2.93
N GLY A 242 14.05 -15.03 1.91
CA GLY A 242 13.48 -13.69 2.01
C GLY A 242 14.38 -12.63 1.39
N TYR A 243 13.77 -11.54 0.94
CA TYR A 243 14.48 -10.42 0.33
C TYR A 243 13.87 -9.09 0.74
N SER A 244 14.71 -8.09 1.01
CA SER A 244 14.31 -6.71 1.25
C SER A 244 15.23 -5.78 0.47
N MET A 245 14.69 -4.68 -0.04
CA MET A 245 15.51 -3.60 -0.57
C MET A 245 14.89 -2.23 -0.35
N ASN A 246 15.76 -1.22 -0.32
CA ASN A 246 15.41 0.18 -0.45
C ASN A 246 16.06 0.75 -1.70
N GLY A 247 15.30 1.52 -2.47
CA GLY A 247 15.77 2.30 -3.59
C GLY A 247 15.74 3.79 -3.26
N LEU A 248 16.76 4.52 -3.70
CA LEU A 248 16.86 5.97 -3.57
C LEU A 248 17.06 6.59 -4.95
N ASN A 249 16.25 7.61 -5.29
CA ASN A 249 16.45 8.41 -6.49
C ASN A 249 16.30 9.90 -6.14
N GLU A 250 17.44 10.58 -5.99
CA GLU A 250 17.49 12.00 -5.60
C GLU A 250 17.13 12.95 -6.76
N GLN A 251 17.22 12.49 -8.01
CA GLN A 251 16.89 13.27 -9.21
C GLN A 251 15.42 13.13 -9.62
N GLY A 252 14.74 12.07 -9.18
CA GLY A 252 13.38 11.73 -9.63
C GLY A 252 12.27 12.67 -9.14
N SER A 253 12.49 13.43 -8.06
CA SER A 253 11.54 14.45 -7.58
C SER A 253 12.21 15.50 -6.72
N ILE A 254 11.50 16.58 -6.41
CA ILE A 254 12.05 17.68 -5.60
C ILE A 254 12.47 17.24 -4.19
N ASP A 255 11.74 16.27 -3.63
CA ASP A 255 12.00 15.70 -2.30
C ASP A 255 12.83 14.42 -2.35
N GLY A 256 13.11 13.89 -3.55
CA GLY A 256 13.66 12.56 -3.77
C GLY A 256 12.56 11.49 -3.78
N GLN A 257 12.64 10.60 -4.76
CA GLN A 257 11.82 9.40 -4.83
C GLN A 257 12.47 8.29 -4.02
N TYR A 258 11.64 7.45 -3.42
CA TYR A 258 12.09 6.24 -2.76
C TYR A 258 11.25 5.06 -3.22
N SER A 259 11.84 3.87 -3.13
CA SER A 259 11.14 2.61 -3.33
C SER A 259 11.54 1.59 -2.29
N THR A 260 10.69 0.60 -2.09
CA THR A 260 11.01 -0.56 -1.25
C THR A 260 10.31 -1.80 -1.76
N ILE A 261 10.97 -2.95 -1.63
CA ILE A 261 10.39 -4.27 -1.90
C ILE A 261 10.66 -5.16 -0.70
N HIS A 262 9.64 -5.88 -0.22
CA HIS A 262 9.77 -6.95 0.77
C HIS A 262 9.16 -8.24 0.20
N ILE A 263 9.89 -9.36 0.31
CA ILE A 263 9.49 -10.65 -0.27
C ILE A 263 9.61 -11.75 0.78
N THR A 264 8.49 -12.44 0.98
CA THR A 264 8.33 -13.68 1.73
C THR A 264 8.06 -14.79 0.70
N PRO A 265 9.07 -15.59 0.30
CA PRO A 265 8.93 -16.55 -0.80
C PRO A 265 8.23 -17.87 -0.43
N GLU A 266 7.95 -18.13 0.84
CA GLU A 266 7.46 -19.41 1.33
C GLU A 266 6.11 -19.82 0.74
N GLU A 267 6.02 -21.08 0.32
CA GLU A 267 4.77 -21.63 -0.19
C GLU A 267 3.69 -21.68 0.90
N GLY A 268 2.45 -21.33 0.51
CA GLY A 268 1.28 -21.30 1.41
C GLY A 268 0.97 -19.92 1.96
N PHE A 269 1.98 -19.05 2.12
CA PHE A 269 1.81 -17.66 2.55
C PHE A 269 2.73 -16.69 1.77
N SER A 270 3.07 -17.04 0.53
CA SER A 270 3.98 -16.23 -0.28
C SER A 270 3.40 -14.84 -0.53
N TYR A 271 4.23 -13.83 -0.28
CA TYR A 271 3.85 -12.44 -0.31
C TYR A 271 5.01 -11.59 -0.82
N ALA A 272 4.72 -10.62 -1.67
CA ALA A 272 5.66 -9.59 -2.03
C ALA A 272 4.97 -8.22 -2.10
N SER A 273 5.66 -7.20 -1.63
CA SER A 273 5.25 -5.81 -1.80
C SER A 273 6.26 -5.05 -2.66
N CYS A 274 5.77 -4.09 -3.42
CA CYS A 274 6.59 -3.16 -4.17
C CYS A 274 5.98 -1.76 -4.00
N GLU A 275 6.75 -0.83 -3.47
CA GLU A 275 6.33 0.55 -3.29
C GLU A 275 7.23 1.49 -4.10
N LEU A 276 6.62 2.50 -4.70
CA LEU A 276 7.28 3.65 -5.31
C LEU A 276 6.55 4.92 -4.89
N SER A 277 7.25 5.84 -4.24
CA SER A 277 6.64 6.99 -3.56
C SER A 277 7.40 8.29 -3.81
N ASN A 278 6.73 9.42 -3.48
CA ASN A 278 7.16 10.78 -3.82
C ASN A 278 7.33 11.00 -5.34
N VAL A 279 6.51 10.35 -6.16
CA VAL A 279 6.54 10.51 -7.62
C VAL A 279 5.78 11.78 -7.99
N GLU A 280 6.38 12.66 -8.79
CA GLU A 280 5.66 13.81 -9.33
C GLU A 280 4.55 13.31 -10.27
N CYS A 281 3.34 13.86 -10.17
CA CYS A 281 2.19 13.36 -10.91
C CYS A 281 2.15 13.77 -12.38
N GLU A 282 2.93 14.78 -12.78
CA GLU A 282 3.00 15.25 -14.18
C GLU A 282 3.46 14.11 -15.10
N ASP A 283 2.66 13.81 -16.13
CA ASP A 283 2.87 12.72 -17.09
C ASP A 283 3.05 11.30 -16.48
N LEU A 284 2.61 11.09 -15.24
CA LEU A 284 2.74 9.80 -14.57
C LEU A 284 1.80 8.74 -15.19
N ASP A 285 2.37 7.68 -15.75
CA ASP A 285 1.67 6.42 -16.02
C ASP A 285 1.81 5.47 -14.83
N ALA A 286 0.90 5.59 -13.85
CA ALA A 286 0.89 4.74 -12.68
C ALA A 286 0.71 3.24 -13.03
N PHE A 287 -0.05 2.93 -14.08
CA PHE A 287 -0.25 1.54 -14.49
C PHE A 287 0.96 0.97 -15.23
N ALA A 288 1.84 1.78 -15.84
CA ALA A 288 3.12 1.31 -16.37
C ALA A 288 4.00 0.70 -15.28
N TYR A 289 4.06 1.35 -14.12
CA TYR A 289 4.76 0.81 -12.96
C TYR A 289 4.16 -0.54 -12.55
N VAL A 290 2.83 -0.63 -12.39
CA VAL A 290 2.16 -1.89 -12.04
C VAL A 290 2.44 -2.98 -13.08
N ARG A 291 2.46 -2.66 -14.38
CA ARG A 291 2.81 -3.61 -15.44
C ARG A 291 4.26 -4.11 -15.33
N LYS A 292 5.22 -3.24 -15.00
CA LYS A 292 6.62 -3.65 -14.76
C LYS A 292 6.70 -4.63 -13.58
N VAL A 293 6.07 -4.30 -12.46
CA VAL A 293 6.01 -5.14 -11.26
C VAL A 293 5.38 -6.51 -11.59
N ALA A 294 4.23 -6.51 -12.27
CA ALA A 294 3.52 -7.74 -12.65
C ALA A 294 4.34 -8.62 -13.61
N ASN A 295 5.15 -8.03 -14.49
CA ASN A 295 6.00 -8.75 -15.42
C ASN A 295 7.18 -9.45 -14.74
N VAL A 296 7.73 -8.83 -13.68
CA VAL A 296 8.82 -9.42 -12.87
C VAL A 296 8.29 -10.57 -12.03
N PHE A 297 7.32 -10.30 -11.15
CA PHE A 297 6.92 -11.27 -10.12
C PHE A 297 5.87 -12.30 -10.58
N LYS A 298 5.10 -11.96 -11.63
CA LYS A 298 4.02 -12.80 -12.19
C LYS A 298 3.12 -13.46 -11.14
N PRO A 299 2.61 -12.71 -10.14
CA PRO A 299 1.80 -13.28 -9.06
C PRO A 299 0.44 -13.80 -9.55
N GLY A 300 -0.15 -14.74 -8.81
CA GLY A 300 -1.53 -15.17 -9.06
C GLY A 300 -2.56 -14.09 -8.72
N LYS A 301 -2.29 -13.27 -7.69
CA LYS A 301 -3.15 -12.14 -7.30
C LYS A 301 -2.34 -10.90 -7.00
N MET A 302 -2.89 -9.75 -7.39
CA MET A 302 -2.33 -8.44 -7.07
C MET A 302 -3.41 -7.53 -6.53
N ILE A 303 -3.08 -6.81 -5.48
CA ILE A 303 -3.79 -5.62 -5.07
C ILE A 303 -2.85 -4.43 -5.17
N PHE A 304 -3.39 -3.24 -5.40
CA PHE A 304 -2.57 -2.04 -5.31
C PHE A 304 -3.38 -0.82 -4.94
N ALA A 305 -2.73 0.10 -4.24
CA ALA A 305 -3.23 1.41 -3.90
C ALA A 305 -2.39 2.47 -4.63
N ILE A 306 -3.07 3.39 -5.31
CA ILE A 306 -2.50 4.58 -5.91
C ILE A 306 -3.01 5.75 -5.09
N SER A 307 -2.12 6.31 -4.28
CA SER A 307 -2.41 7.50 -3.48
C SER A 307 -1.86 8.73 -4.20
N VAL A 308 -2.64 9.81 -4.26
CA VAL A 308 -2.19 11.13 -4.67
C VAL A 308 -2.46 12.07 -3.51
N ASP A 309 -1.41 12.68 -2.96
CA ASP A 309 -1.50 13.57 -1.82
C ASP A 309 -0.95 14.95 -2.20
N GLY A 310 -1.67 16.02 -1.85
CA GLY A 310 -1.30 17.40 -2.15
C GLY A 310 -2.50 18.24 -2.60
N LEU A 311 -2.30 19.54 -2.84
CA LEU A 311 -3.36 20.45 -3.28
C LEU A 311 -3.94 20.06 -4.64
N ASN A 312 -5.28 20.04 -4.75
CA ASN A 312 -6.00 19.60 -5.96
C ASN A 312 -5.77 18.12 -6.28
N ALA A 313 -5.45 17.28 -5.27
CA ALA A 313 -5.20 15.86 -5.47
C ALA A 313 -6.35 15.16 -6.20
N ALA A 314 -7.60 15.56 -5.98
CA ALA A 314 -8.77 14.98 -6.64
C ALA A 314 -8.75 15.13 -8.17
N GLU A 315 -8.36 16.31 -8.65
CA GLU A 315 -8.25 16.61 -10.09
C GLU A 315 -7.04 15.88 -10.68
N VAL A 316 -5.87 16.02 -10.06
CA VAL A 316 -4.63 15.37 -10.51
C VAL A 316 -4.77 13.84 -10.53
N ALA A 317 -5.48 13.26 -9.57
CA ALA A 317 -5.74 11.82 -9.55
C ALA A 317 -6.56 11.34 -10.76
N ASN A 318 -7.42 12.18 -11.35
CA ASN A 318 -8.15 11.77 -12.55
C ASN A 318 -7.21 11.54 -13.74
N ASP A 319 -6.19 12.39 -13.88
CA ASP A 319 -5.19 12.25 -14.94
C ASP A 319 -4.30 11.02 -14.70
N VAL A 320 -3.77 10.87 -13.48
CA VAL A 320 -2.92 9.74 -13.08
C VAL A 320 -3.64 8.39 -13.28
N LEU A 321 -4.94 8.33 -12.96
CA LEU A 321 -5.75 7.11 -13.08
C LEU A 321 -6.34 6.91 -14.49
N GLY A 322 -6.32 7.95 -15.34
CA GLY A 322 -6.86 7.93 -16.70
C GLY A 322 -6.03 7.13 -17.69
N ASN A 323 -4.74 6.90 -17.42
CA ASN A 323 -3.75 6.29 -18.31
C ASN A 323 -3.89 4.76 -18.55
N GLY A 324 -5.07 4.20 -18.25
CA GLY A 324 -5.46 2.87 -18.73
C GLY A 324 -5.21 1.74 -17.73
N SER A 325 -6.29 1.11 -17.30
CA SER A 325 -6.29 0.03 -16.29
C SER A 325 -5.91 -1.37 -16.80
N PHE A 326 -5.41 -1.50 -18.03
CA PHE A 326 -5.12 -2.81 -18.60
C PHE A 326 -3.76 -3.35 -18.12
N ILE A 327 -3.76 -4.59 -17.62
CA ILE A 327 -2.57 -5.32 -17.20
C ILE A 327 -2.55 -6.66 -17.96
N PRO A 328 -1.58 -6.89 -18.86
CA PRO A 328 -1.51 -8.12 -19.64
C PRO A 328 -1.50 -9.38 -18.75
N GLY A 329 -2.39 -10.33 -19.04
CA GLY A 329 -2.50 -11.59 -18.29
C GLY A 329 -3.38 -11.53 -17.05
N TYR A 330 -3.92 -10.37 -16.67
CA TYR A 330 -4.75 -10.20 -15.48
C TYR A 330 -6.14 -9.66 -15.81
N THR A 331 -7.12 -9.99 -14.95
CA THR A 331 -8.46 -9.40 -14.96
C THR A 331 -8.67 -8.56 -13.72
N ARG A 332 -9.18 -7.34 -13.90
CA ARG A 332 -9.58 -6.47 -12.79
C ARG A 332 -10.85 -7.01 -12.14
N VAL A 333 -10.78 -7.31 -10.84
CA VAL A 333 -11.88 -7.83 -10.03
C VAL A 333 -12.69 -6.71 -9.37
N GLN A 334 -11.99 -5.70 -8.85
CA GLN A 334 -12.60 -4.53 -8.23
C GLN A 334 -11.72 -3.29 -8.38
N ALA A 335 -12.37 -2.14 -8.28
CA ALA A 335 -11.77 -0.83 -8.17
C ALA A 335 -12.61 0.01 -7.20
N THR A 336 -11.97 0.78 -6.33
CA THR A 336 -12.61 1.72 -5.42
C THR A 336 -11.76 2.99 -5.37
N ARG A 337 -12.40 4.15 -5.35
CA ARG A 337 -11.72 5.44 -5.21
C ARG A 337 -12.33 6.16 -4.02
N GLN A 338 -11.49 6.72 -3.18
CA GLN A 338 -11.87 7.51 -2.01
C GLN A 338 -11.10 8.82 -2.03
N GLU A 339 -11.82 9.93 -1.98
CA GLU A 339 -11.25 11.24 -1.64
C GLU A 339 -11.26 11.38 -0.13
N PHE A 340 -10.21 11.96 0.45
CA PHE A 340 -10.14 12.15 1.89
C PHE A 340 -10.79 13.47 2.29
N ASP A 341 -11.18 13.58 3.56
CA ASP A 341 -11.66 14.84 4.14
C ASP A 341 -10.53 15.88 4.30
N VAL A 342 -9.28 15.42 4.11
CA VAL A 342 -8.06 16.24 3.94
C VAL A 342 -7.57 16.13 2.50
N GLU A 343 -6.78 17.07 1.99
CA GLU A 343 -6.28 17.04 0.60
C GLU A 343 -5.55 15.72 0.26
N GLY A 344 -6.20 14.86 -0.53
CA GLY A 344 -5.65 13.60 -1.00
C GLY A 344 -6.72 12.66 -1.55
N VAL A 345 -6.29 11.70 -2.36
CA VAL A 345 -7.11 10.64 -2.94
C VAL A 345 -6.37 9.32 -2.87
N VAL A 346 -7.10 8.23 -2.65
CA VAL A 346 -6.60 6.87 -2.87
C VAL A 346 -7.52 6.10 -3.79
N ALA A 347 -6.93 5.43 -4.78
CA ALA A 347 -7.60 4.46 -5.62
C ALA A 347 -7.03 3.07 -5.35
N TYR A 348 -7.90 2.14 -4.98
CA TYR A 348 -7.60 0.76 -4.66
C TYR A 348 -8.10 -0.17 -5.76
N PHE A 349 -7.27 -1.13 -6.15
CA PHE A 349 -7.56 -2.10 -7.19
C PHE A 349 -7.23 -3.52 -6.77
N THR A 350 -7.96 -4.49 -7.34
CA THR A 350 -7.64 -5.92 -7.23
C THR A 350 -7.64 -6.55 -8.62
N TYR A 351 -6.60 -7.33 -8.90
CA TYR A 351 -6.40 -8.05 -10.15
C TYR A 351 -6.07 -9.51 -9.84
N GLU A 352 -6.58 -10.42 -10.67
CA GLU A 352 -6.28 -11.84 -10.61
C GLU A 352 -5.75 -12.33 -11.96
N HIS A 353 -4.77 -13.22 -11.92
CA HIS A 353 -4.17 -13.79 -13.12
C HIS A 353 -5.17 -14.66 -13.88
N ASN A 354 -5.16 -14.55 -15.21
CA ASN A 354 -6.08 -15.27 -16.08
C ASN A 354 -5.58 -16.70 -16.34
N ASP A 355 -5.89 -17.64 -15.45
CA ASP A 355 -5.58 -19.07 -15.67
C ASP A 355 -6.30 -19.67 -16.89
N ARG A 356 -7.39 -19.03 -17.35
CA ARG A 356 -8.17 -19.50 -18.50
C ARG A 356 -7.38 -19.51 -19.82
N LEU A 357 -6.32 -18.70 -19.96
CA LEU A 357 -5.47 -18.73 -21.16
C LEU A 357 -4.46 -19.88 -21.17
N ARG A 358 -4.17 -20.53 -20.04
CA ARG A 358 -3.35 -21.75 -20.01
C ARG A 358 -4.08 -22.97 -20.57
N GLN A 359 -5.42 -22.97 -20.59
CA GLN A 359 -6.23 -24.10 -21.08
C GLN A 359 -6.76 -23.93 -22.51
N SER A 360 -6.59 -22.77 -23.15
CA SER A 360 -7.22 -22.50 -24.45
C SER A 360 -6.25 -21.94 -25.50
N PHE A 361 -5.09 -22.55 -25.72
CA PHE A 361 -4.37 -22.46 -27.00
C PHE A 361 -3.50 -23.70 -27.25
N SER A 362 -4.13 -24.83 -27.52
CA SER A 362 -3.61 -25.74 -28.54
C SER A 362 -4.16 -25.23 -29.87
N MET A 363 -3.41 -24.37 -30.55
CA MET A 363 -3.71 -24.02 -31.95
C MET A 363 -3.34 -25.23 -32.81
N PRO A 364 -4.25 -25.75 -33.65
CA PRO A 364 -3.86 -26.63 -34.73
C PRO A 364 -2.95 -25.83 -35.67
N ASN A 365 -1.83 -26.42 -36.07
CA ASN A 365 -0.97 -25.90 -37.13
C ASN A 365 -1.82 -25.62 -38.39
N LEU A 366 -2.06 -24.35 -38.72
CA LEU A 366 -2.50 -23.94 -40.05
C LEU A 366 -1.31 -23.35 -40.81
N ALA A 367 -0.52 -24.26 -41.40
CA ALA A 367 0.21 -23.93 -42.61
C ALA A 367 -0.80 -23.90 -43.76
N GLY A 368 -1.16 -22.72 -44.23
CA GLY A 368 -2.07 -22.55 -45.38
C GLY A 368 -2.49 -21.10 -45.52
N GLY A 369 -1.72 -20.35 -46.32
CA GLY A 369 -1.96 -18.93 -46.54
C GLY A 369 -3.26 -18.64 -47.28
N THR A 370 -3.81 -17.46 -47.04
CA THR A 370 -4.32 -16.54 -48.07
C THR A 370 -4.60 -15.18 -47.41
N SER A 371 -4.12 -14.12 -48.06
CA SER A 371 -4.24 -12.73 -47.66
C SER A 371 -5.69 -12.25 -47.76
N PHE A 372 -6.19 -11.51 -46.77
CA PHE A 372 -7.30 -10.57 -46.98
C PHE A 372 -7.01 -9.23 -46.29
N THR A 373 -6.86 -8.22 -47.13
CA THR A 373 -6.90 -6.79 -46.81
C THR A 373 -8.36 -6.34 -46.70
N SER A 374 -8.75 -5.70 -45.60
CA SER A 374 -9.33 -4.33 -45.57
C SER A 374 -9.97 -4.06 -44.21
N SER A 375 -9.65 -2.88 -43.70
CA SER A 375 -10.19 -2.27 -42.49
C SER A 375 -11.53 -1.60 -42.79
N HIS A 376 -12.58 -1.94 -42.03
CA HIS A 376 -13.74 -1.06 -41.86
C HIS A 376 -14.04 -0.82 -40.38
N PRO A 377 -14.28 0.45 -39.99
CA PRO A 377 -14.55 0.84 -38.61
C PRO A 377 -15.99 0.48 -38.22
N PHE A 378 -16.18 -0.07 -37.02
CA PHE A 378 -17.51 -0.34 -36.49
C PHE A 378 -18.20 0.96 -36.05
N SER A 379 -19.35 1.23 -36.67
CA SER A 379 -20.26 2.34 -36.37
C SER A 379 -21.45 1.83 -35.56
N PHE A 380 -21.84 2.57 -34.52
CA PHE A 380 -23.07 2.33 -33.75
C PHE A 380 -24.26 2.98 -34.45
N ALA A 381 -24.93 2.25 -35.34
CA ALA A 381 -26.28 2.56 -35.76
C ALA A 381 -26.93 1.29 -36.32
N ASP A 382 -27.73 0.61 -35.49
CA ASP A 382 -28.89 -0.17 -35.94
C ASP A 382 -29.76 -0.54 -34.73
N ALA A 383 -30.50 0.46 -34.25
CA ALA A 383 -31.59 0.28 -33.31
C ALA A 383 -32.87 -0.06 -34.08
N LYS A 384 -33.12 -1.35 -34.33
CA LYS A 384 -34.47 -1.86 -34.64
C LYS A 384 -34.55 -3.37 -34.52
N MET A 385 -34.59 -3.87 -33.28
CA MET A 385 -35.23 -5.15 -32.93
C MET A 385 -35.25 -5.30 -31.39
N ALA A 386 -36.20 -4.63 -30.76
CA ALA A 386 -36.54 -4.84 -29.35
C ALA A 386 -38.05 -4.64 -29.18
N LEU A 387 -38.81 -5.65 -29.56
CA LEU A 387 -40.18 -5.87 -29.11
C LEU A 387 -40.21 -7.28 -28.51
N ASP A 388 -40.82 -7.40 -27.35
CA ASP A 388 -40.88 -8.56 -26.44
C ASP A 388 -39.70 -8.76 -25.48
N ARG A 389 -39.65 -7.89 -24.46
CA ARG A 389 -39.19 -8.28 -23.12
C ARG A 389 -40.32 -8.04 -22.11
N PRO A 390 -40.61 -8.99 -21.20
CA PRO A 390 -41.62 -8.79 -20.16
C PRO A 390 -41.17 -7.72 -19.16
N ALA A 391 -42.12 -6.88 -18.73
CA ALA A 391 -41.89 -5.78 -17.80
C ALA A 391 -41.50 -6.28 -16.41
N THR A 392 -40.41 -5.73 -15.85
CA THR A 392 -40.02 -5.87 -14.45
C THR A 392 -41.02 -5.11 -13.56
N PRO A 393 -41.50 -5.67 -12.43
CA PRO A 393 -42.40 -4.93 -11.54
C PRO A 393 -41.64 -3.80 -10.84
N SER A 394 -42.30 -2.64 -10.72
CA SER A 394 -41.84 -1.51 -9.91
C SER A 394 -41.90 -1.85 -8.42
N CYS A 395 -40.74 -1.90 -7.76
CA CYS A 395 -40.66 -1.96 -6.30
C CYS A 395 -40.91 -0.56 -5.73
N VAL A 396 -42.10 -0.35 -5.16
CA VAL A 396 -42.45 0.87 -4.41
C VAL A 396 -42.06 0.61 -2.96
N MET A 397 -41.07 1.36 -2.47
CA MET A 397 -40.77 1.44 -1.03
C MET A 397 -41.68 2.52 -0.44
N GLU A 398 -42.74 2.11 0.26
CA GLU A 398 -43.55 3.01 1.09
C GLU A 398 -42.76 3.35 2.37
N PHE A 399 -42.55 4.66 2.60
CA PHE A 399 -42.05 5.18 3.87
C PHE A 399 -43.25 5.52 4.78
N PRO A 400 -43.21 5.23 6.09
CA PRO A 400 -44.27 5.63 6.99
C PRO A 400 -44.28 7.15 7.17
N GLU A 401 -45.46 7.77 6.97
CA GLU A 401 -45.73 9.18 7.24
C GLU A 401 -45.56 9.48 8.73
N SER A 402 -44.86 10.57 9.04
CA SER A 402 -44.81 11.14 10.39
C SER A 402 -46.13 11.87 10.67
N SER A 403 -46.92 11.36 11.60
CA SER A 403 -48.09 12.05 12.12
C SER A 403 -47.63 13.13 13.09
N ALA A 404 -47.78 14.38 12.66
CA ALA A 404 -47.76 15.54 13.53
C ALA A 404 -49.11 15.61 14.27
N GLU A 405 -49.11 15.38 15.57
CA GLU A 405 -50.19 15.80 16.45
C GLU A 405 -49.73 16.99 17.30
N SER A 406 -50.21 18.16 16.89
CA SER A 406 -50.32 19.35 17.72
C SER A 406 -51.44 19.16 18.76
N SER A 407 -51.15 19.38 20.03
CA SER A 407 -52.17 19.83 20.97
C SER A 407 -51.60 20.90 21.91
N ASP A 408 -52.04 22.13 21.65
CA ASP A 408 -52.12 23.21 22.62
C ASP A 408 -53.03 22.78 23.77
N HIS A 409 -52.60 22.98 25.01
CA HIS A 409 -53.52 23.43 26.06
C HIS A 409 -52.79 24.27 27.11
N THR A 410 -53.23 25.53 27.16
CA THR A 410 -52.94 26.60 28.10
C THR A 410 -53.55 26.37 29.48
N SER A 411 -52.76 26.71 30.52
CA SER A 411 -53.07 27.46 31.77
C SER A 411 -54.29 27.11 32.65
N GLU A 412 -54.02 26.90 33.95
CA GLU A 412 -54.55 27.60 35.16
C GLU A 412 -53.99 26.84 36.40
N GLU A 413 -53.13 27.46 37.25
CA GLU A 413 -53.46 28.09 38.57
C GLU A 413 -54.31 27.19 39.50
N GLU A 414 -54.06 26.94 40.79
CA GLU A 414 -53.38 27.65 41.87
C GLU A 414 -53.26 26.69 43.10
N ILE A 415 -52.29 26.99 43.99
CA ILE A 415 -52.18 26.81 45.47
C ILE A 415 -50.78 26.33 45.87
#